data_AF-A0A4Q7PAJ1-F1
#
_entry.id   AF-A0A4Q7PAJ1-F1
#
_cell.length_a   1.000
_cell.length_b   1.000
_cell.length_c   1.000
_cell.angle_alpha   90.00
_cell.angle_beta   90.00
_cell.angle_gamma   90.00
#
_symmetry.space_group_name_H-M   'P 1'
#
loop_
_entity.id
_entity.type
_entity.pdbx_description
1 polymer ?
#
loop_
_entity_poly.entity_id
_entity_poly.type
_entity_poly.pdbx_seq_one_letter_code
_entity_poly.pdbx_strand_id
1 'polypeptide(L)'
;MAESGLYWNFIGWSQILAGGLLMTQRFASLGAAVFFGIILNIFVITVSYGFTGTPIITGLMLLAVFYLLIWDIEKWQFLFRPYTNENLTAPQPLQVIGKPFWEILGLALFILIITLYVIGYDIIIQMASCLLLGLLGFVLFFSLSK
;
A
#
# COMPACT_ATOMS: atom_id res chain seq x y z
N MET A 1 -26.70 -15.52 -7.92
CA MET A 1 -25.65 -15.04 -6.98
C MET A 1 -24.33 -15.85 -7.06
N ALA A 2 -24.08 -16.63 -8.12
CA ALA A 2 -22.86 -17.46 -8.25
C ALA A 2 -21.88 -17.01 -9.36
N GLU A 3 -22.18 -15.93 -10.11
CA GLU A 3 -21.45 -15.61 -11.35
C GLU A 3 -20.19 -14.75 -11.14
N SER A 4 -19.99 -14.14 -9.96
CA SER A 4 -18.88 -13.19 -9.73
C SER A 4 -17.79 -13.70 -8.80
N GLY A 5 -17.79 -14.99 -8.43
CA GLY A 5 -16.78 -15.55 -7.50
C GLY A 5 -15.35 -15.39 -8.00
N LEU A 6 -15.14 -15.59 -9.31
CA LEU A 6 -13.83 -15.39 -9.94
C LEU A 6 -13.37 -13.92 -9.87
N TYR A 7 -14.29 -12.98 -10.02
CA TYR A 7 -14.01 -11.54 -9.92
C TYR A 7 -13.59 -11.13 -8.51
N TRP A 8 -14.31 -11.61 -7.48
CA TRP A 8 -13.96 -11.33 -6.08
C TRP A 8 -12.60 -11.92 -5.71
N ASN A 9 -12.29 -13.13 -6.17
CA ASN A 9 -10.97 -13.73 -5.98
C ASN A 9 -9.88 -12.93 -6.70
N PHE A 10 -10.13 -12.49 -7.94
CA PHE A 10 -9.18 -11.66 -8.69
C PHE A 10 -8.87 -10.35 -7.97
N ILE A 11 -9.89 -9.65 -7.45
CA ILE A 11 -9.69 -8.44 -6.64
C ILE A 11 -8.82 -8.75 -5.42
N GLY A 12 -9.14 -9.79 -4.66
CA GLY A 12 -8.39 -10.16 -3.45
C GLY A 12 -6.91 -10.47 -3.73
N TRP A 13 -6.63 -11.31 -4.74
CA TRP A 13 -5.25 -11.61 -5.14
C TRP A 13 -4.50 -10.37 -5.63
N SER A 14 -5.18 -9.50 -6.38
CA SER A 14 -4.60 -8.25 -6.85
C SER A 14 -4.23 -7.31 -5.68
N GLN A 15 -5.05 -7.27 -4.61
CA GLN A 15 -4.74 -6.50 -3.40
C GLN A 15 -3.51 -7.03 -2.67
N ILE A 16 -3.36 -8.35 -2.55
CA ILE A 16 -2.18 -8.96 -1.93
C ILE A 16 -0.92 -8.61 -2.72
N LEU A 17 -0.98 -8.72 -4.06
CA LEU A 17 0.13 -8.37 -4.94
C LEU A 17 0.50 -6.88 -4.79
N ALA A 18 -0.49 -5.99 -4.86
CA ALA A 18 -0.26 -4.55 -4.73
C ALA A 18 0.29 -4.16 -3.34
N GLY A 19 -0.22 -4.79 -2.28
CA GLY A 19 0.28 -4.62 -0.92
C GLY A 19 1.73 -5.10 -0.76
N GLY A 20 2.09 -6.24 -1.35
CA GLY A 20 3.47 -6.74 -1.36
C GLY A 20 4.44 -5.78 -2.08
N LEU A 21 4.03 -5.22 -3.21
CA LEU A 21 4.81 -4.20 -3.92
C LEU A 21 5.02 -2.93 -3.09
N LEU A 22 3.97 -2.48 -2.38
CA LEU A 22 4.02 -1.33 -1.48
C LEU A 22 5.02 -1.54 -0.34
N MET A 23 5.05 -2.72 0.27
CA MET A 23 5.95 -3.04 1.40
C MET A 23 7.43 -3.09 1.01
N THR A 24 7.75 -3.28 -0.28
CA THR A 24 9.15 -3.42 -0.74
C THR A 24 9.91 -2.09 -0.78
N GLN A 25 9.25 -0.94 -0.54
CA GLN A 25 9.78 0.46 -0.64
C GLN A 25 10.31 0.85 -2.03
N ARG A 26 11.12 0.01 -2.67
CA ARG A 26 11.64 0.14 -4.03
C ARG A 26 10.54 0.19 -5.10
N PHE A 27 9.52 -0.65 -4.97
CA PHE A 27 8.38 -0.72 -5.91
C PHE A 27 7.14 -0.03 -5.38
N ALA A 28 7.27 0.78 -4.32
CA ALA A 28 6.13 1.39 -3.65
C ALA A 28 5.27 2.23 -4.60
N SER A 29 5.91 3.00 -5.48
CA SER A 29 5.19 3.85 -6.45
C SER A 29 4.38 3.02 -7.46
N LEU A 30 4.93 1.90 -7.93
CA LEU A 30 4.21 0.97 -8.81
C LEU A 30 3.05 0.31 -8.05
N GLY A 31 3.32 -0.17 -6.84
CA GLY A 31 2.30 -0.76 -5.95
C GLY A 31 1.15 0.22 -5.68
N ALA A 32 1.46 1.50 -5.47
CA ALA A 32 0.47 2.57 -5.30
C ALA A 32 -0.46 2.73 -6.50
N ALA A 33 0.11 2.73 -7.72
CA ALA A 33 -0.67 2.86 -8.95
C ALA A 33 -1.58 1.67 -9.19
N VAL A 34 -1.08 0.45 -8.97
CA VAL A 34 -1.90 -0.77 -9.05
C VAL A 34 -3.00 -0.74 -8.00
N PHE A 35 -2.66 -0.40 -6.75
CA PHE A 35 -3.62 -0.31 -5.65
C PHE A 35 -4.68 0.77 -5.90
N PHE A 36 -4.33 1.89 -6.52
CA PHE A 36 -5.27 2.94 -6.92
C PHE A 36 -6.34 2.39 -7.88
N GLY A 37 -5.93 1.67 -8.93
CA GLY A 37 -6.87 1.08 -9.88
C GLY A 37 -7.82 0.07 -9.21
N ILE A 38 -7.30 -0.74 -8.28
CA ILE A 38 -8.11 -1.71 -7.52
C ILE A 38 -9.11 -0.99 -6.60
N ILE A 39 -8.66 -0.01 -5.82
CA ILE A 39 -9.53 0.73 -4.89
C ILE A 39 -10.56 1.55 -5.65
N LEU A 40 -10.21 2.16 -6.78
CA LEU A 40 -11.16 2.86 -7.64
C LEU A 40 -12.27 1.91 -8.12
N ASN A 41 -11.90 0.70 -8.54
CA ASN A 41 -12.86 -0.31 -8.95
C ASN A 41 -13.79 -0.72 -7.79
N ILE A 42 -13.24 -0.97 -6.60
CA ILE A 42 -14.02 -1.28 -5.39
C ILE A 42 -14.96 -0.13 -5.03
N PHE A 43 -14.48 1.12 -5.08
CA PHE A 43 -15.30 2.30 -4.83
C PHE A 43 -16.51 2.34 -5.77
N VAL A 44 -16.29 2.19 -7.07
CA VAL A 44 -17.36 2.14 -8.07
C VAL A 44 -18.36 1.03 -7.79
N ILE A 45 -17.91 -0.18 -7.42
CA ILE A 45 -18.81 -1.28 -7.03
C ILE A 45 -19.66 -0.87 -5.82
N THR A 46 -19.03 -0.34 -4.76
CA THR A 46 -19.75 -0.02 -3.52
C THR A 46 -20.79 1.07 -3.71
N VAL A 47 -20.50 2.07 -4.56
CA VAL A 47 -21.47 3.10 -4.95
C VAL A 47 -22.57 2.51 -5.83
N SER A 48 -22.22 1.68 -6.82
CA SER A 48 -23.18 1.15 -7.80
C SER A 48 -24.17 0.17 -7.19
N TYR A 49 -23.73 -0.67 -6.25
CA TYR A 49 -24.58 -1.64 -5.56
C TYR A 49 -25.28 -1.05 -4.32
N GLY A 50 -25.10 0.25 -4.03
CA GLY A 50 -25.79 0.93 -2.94
C GLY A 50 -25.41 0.43 -1.55
N PHE A 51 -24.16 0.00 -1.34
CA PHE A 51 -23.72 -0.45 -0.02
C PHE A 51 -23.79 0.72 0.95
N THR A 52 -24.47 0.56 2.09
CA THR A 52 -24.61 1.64 3.07
C THR A 52 -23.34 1.72 3.93
N GLY A 53 -22.69 2.89 3.99
CA GLY A 53 -21.49 3.12 4.80
C GLY A 53 -20.17 2.70 4.14
N THR A 54 -20.12 1.59 3.40
CA THR A 54 -18.90 1.12 2.71
C THR A 54 -18.30 2.13 1.72
N PRO A 55 -19.08 2.88 0.91
CA PRO A 55 -18.57 3.89 0.00
C PRO A 55 -17.76 5.00 0.69
N ILE A 56 -18.07 5.30 1.96
CA ILE A 56 -17.32 6.30 2.73
C ILE A 56 -15.91 5.77 3.00
N ILE A 57 -15.81 4.50 3.44
CA ILE A 57 -14.53 3.86 3.74
C ILE A 57 -13.70 3.71 2.45
N THR A 58 -14.29 3.16 1.38
CA THR A 58 -13.59 2.97 0.10
C THR A 58 -13.23 4.28 -0.56
N GLY A 59 -14.02 5.34 -0.37
CA GLY A 59 -13.68 6.70 -0.78
C GLY A 59 -12.49 7.28 -0.01
N LEU A 60 -12.42 7.09 1.31
CA LEU A 60 -11.26 7.48 2.11
C LEU A 60 -10.00 6.70 1.72
N MET A 61 -10.13 5.40 1.45
CA MET A 61 -9.04 4.58 0.91
C MET A 61 -8.57 5.12 -0.45
N LEU A 62 -9.50 5.48 -1.35
CA LEU A 62 -9.16 6.03 -2.65
C LEU A 62 -8.39 7.35 -2.52
N LEU A 63 -8.82 8.23 -1.62
CA LEU A 63 -8.12 9.49 -1.33
C LEU A 63 -6.72 9.25 -0.76
N ALA A 64 -6.55 8.29 0.14
CA ALA A 64 -5.24 7.96 0.72
C ALA A 64 -4.24 7.49 -0.35
N VAL A 65 -4.69 6.63 -1.27
CA VAL A 65 -3.83 6.12 -2.34
C VAL A 65 -3.58 7.17 -3.42
N PHE A 66 -4.57 8.01 -3.70
CA PHE A 66 -4.40 9.16 -4.58
C PHE A 66 -3.38 10.16 -4.02
N TYR A 67 -3.43 10.45 -2.72
CA TYR A 67 -2.40 11.24 -2.04
C TYR A 67 -1.02 10.61 -2.16
N LEU A 68 -0.91 9.28 -2.00
CA LEU A 68 0.35 8.56 -2.13
C LEU A 68 0.93 8.65 -3.55
N LEU A 69 0.08 8.63 -4.59
CA LEU A 69 0.49 8.85 -5.97
C LEU A 69 1.00 10.28 -6.22
N ILE A 70 0.34 11.28 -5.64
CA ILE A 70 0.79 12.68 -5.71
C ILE A 70 2.14 12.83 -4.98
N TRP A 71 2.30 12.18 -3.83
CA TRP A 71 3.54 12.20 -3.07
C TRP A 71 4.73 11.66 -3.89
N ASP A 72 4.51 10.59 -4.65
CA ASP A 72 5.53 9.99 -5.51
C ASP A 72 5.61 10.62 -6.91
N ILE A 73 4.91 11.73 -7.20
CA ILE A 73 4.77 12.26 -8.56
C ILE A 73 6.10 12.62 -9.24
N GLU A 74 7.12 12.98 -8.46
CA GLU A 74 8.48 13.21 -8.94
C GLU A 74 9.10 11.97 -9.59
N LYS A 75 8.73 10.76 -9.15
CA LYS A 75 9.18 9.51 -9.79
C LYS A 75 8.44 9.23 -11.10
N TRP A 76 7.25 9.81 -11.29
CA TRP A 76 6.39 9.66 -12.48
C TRP A 76 6.60 10.77 -13.51
N GLN A 77 7.49 11.74 -13.24
CA GLN A 77 7.73 12.88 -14.11
C GLN A 77 8.15 12.49 -15.55
N PHE A 78 8.72 11.30 -15.74
CA PHE A 78 9.10 10.76 -17.05
C PHE A 78 7.90 10.51 -17.98
N LEU A 79 6.69 10.33 -17.45
CA LEU A 79 5.47 10.16 -18.25
C LEU A 79 4.91 11.48 -18.77
N PHE A 80 5.14 12.59 -18.06
CA PHE A 80 4.52 13.88 -18.34
C PHE A 80 5.48 14.92 -18.92
N ARG A 81 6.80 14.74 -18.74
CA ARG A 81 7.81 15.66 -19.28
C ARG A 81 8.53 15.03 -20.48
N PRO A 82 8.72 15.79 -21.57
CA PRO A 82 9.55 15.33 -22.68
C PRO A 82 10.98 15.05 -22.20
N TYR A 83 11.55 13.96 -22.72
CA TYR A 83 12.90 13.54 -22.39
C TYR A 83 13.90 14.65 -22.72
N THR A 84 14.60 15.15 -21.71
CA THR A 84 15.67 16.15 -21.84
C THR A 84 16.77 15.78 -20.85
N ASN A 85 18.03 15.81 -21.27
CA ASN A 85 19.18 15.35 -20.48
C ASN A 85 19.34 16.08 -19.13
N GLU A 86 18.79 17.30 -18.99
CA GLU A 86 18.80 18.07 -17.73
C GLU A 86 17.77 17.58 -16.69
N ASN A 87 16.72 16.88 -17.12
CA ASN A 87 15.69 16.31 -16.23
C ASN A 87 16.11 14.95 -15.63
N LEU A 88 17.35 14.49 -15.88
CA LEU A 88 17.93 13.25 -15.32
C LEU A 88 18.46 13.44 -13.89
N THR A 89 17.93 14.40 -13.13
CA THR A 89 18.19 14.40 -11.69
C THR A 89 17.41 13.23 -11.10
N ALA A 90 18.11 12.13 -10.82
CA ALA A 90 17.53 11.03 -10.06
C ALA A 90 16.87 11.64 -8.81
N PRO A 91 15.56 11.42 -8.58
CA PRO A 91 14.88 12.00 -7.43
C PRO A 91 15.71 11.67 -6.20
N GLN A 92 16.15 12.69 -5.46
CA GLN A 92 17.01 12.46 -4.30
C GLN A 92 16.19 11.64 -3.30
N PRO A 93 16.55 10.37 -3.02
CA PRO A 93 15.79 9.59 -2.08
C PRO A 93 15.94 10.27 -0.72
N LEU A 94 14.81 10.56 -0.06
CA LEU A 94 14.80 10.95 1.35
C LEU A 94 15.70 9.95 2.10
N GLN A 95 16.75 10.45 2.75
CA GLN A 95 17.78 9.62 3.40
C GLN A 95 17.18 8.66 4.46
N VAL A 96 15.98 8.95 4.93
CA VAL A 96 15.19 8.12 5.85
C VAL A 96 14.58 6.91 5.16
N ILE A 97 14.02 7.09 3.94
CA ILE A 97 13.28 6.06 3.19
C ILE A 97 14.25 5.04 2.57
N GLY A 98 15.44 5.47 2.15
CA GLY A 98 16.44 4.59 1.54
C GLY A 98 17.14 3.61 2.49
N LYS A 99 16.81 3.61 3.80
CA LYS A 99 17.42 2.69 4.76
C LYS A 99 16.73 1.32 4.70
N PRO A 100 17.50 0.21 4.71
CA PRO A 100 16.96 -1.16 4.64
C PRO A 100 16.06 -1.49 5.85
N PHE A 101 16.12 -0.69 6.92
CA PHE A 101 15.26 -0.82 8.08
C PHE A 101 13.77 -0.83 7.72
N TRP A 102 13.31 0.06 6.84
CA TRP A 102 11.90 0.15 6.47
C TRP A 102 11.44 -1.00 5.56
N GLU A 103 12.35 -1.51 4.71
CA GLU A 103 12.10 -2.71 3.91
C GLU A 103 11.98 -3.95 4.81
N ILE A 104 12.87 -4.11 5.79
CA ILE A 104 12.83 -5.21 6.76
C ILE A 104 11.57 -5.12 7.63
N LEU A 105 11.20 -3.92 8.09
CA LEU A 105 9.97 -3.72 8.85
C LEU A 105 8.73 -4.08 8.03
N GLY A 106 8.66 -3.64 6.76
CA GLY A 106 7.57 -3.99 5.85
C GLY A 106 7.48 -5.50 5.61
N LEU A 107 8.61 -6.16 5.40
CA LEU A 107 8.67 -7.61 5.24
C LEU A 107 8.27 -8.36 6.53
N ALA A 108 8.71 -7.88 7.69
CA ALA A 108 8.32 -8.44 8.98
C ALA A 108 6.81 -8.32 9.22
N LEU A 109 6.21 -7.17 8.91
CA LEU A 109 4.76 -6.98 8.97
C LEU A 109 4.02 -7.91 8.00
N PHE A 110 4.53 -8.08 6.78
CA PHE A 110 3.91 -8.96 5.79
C PHE A 110 3.93 -10.43 6.22
N ILE A 111 5.08 -10.91 6.73
CA ILE A 111 5.20 -12.26 7.29
C ILE A 111 4.28 -12.43 8.49
N LEU A 112 4.24 -11.46 9.40
CA LEU A 112 3.36 -11.50 10.57
C LEU A 112 1.89 -11.70 10.17
N ILE A 113 1.40 -10.94 9.19
CA ILE A 113 0.02 -11.06 8.69
C ILE A 113 -0.25 -12.48 8.19
N ILE A 114 0.63 -13.03 7.35
CA ILE A 114 0.48 -14.39 6.80
C ILE A 114 0.51 -15.43 7.91
N THR A 115 1.47 -15.34 8.83
CA THR A 115 1.61 -16.30 9.93
C THR A 115 0.38 -16.30 10.83
N LEU A 116 -0.12 -15.12 11.23
CA LEU A 116 -1.30 -15.04 12.09
C LEU A 116 -2.57 -15.50 11.39
N TYR A 117 -2.68 -15.26 10.08
CA TYR A 117 -3.76 -15.79 9.25
C TYR A 117 -3.73 -17.33 9.20
N VAL A 118 -2.55 -17.94 8.97
CA VAL A 118 -2.40 -19.40 8.89
C VAL A 118 -2.69 -20.08 10.24
N ILE A 119 -2.30 -19.45 11.35
CA ILE A 119 -2.58 -19.96 12.70
C ILE A 119 -4.08 -19.81 13.06
N GLY A 120 -4.81 -18.93 12.37
CA GLY A 120 -6.24 -18.71 12.60
C GLY A 120 -6.54 -17.79 13.78
N TYR A 121 -5.65 -16.86 14.12
CA TYR A 121 -5.92 -15.86 15.16
C TYR A 121 -7.01 -14.87 14.76
N ASP A 122 -7.75 -14.36 15.75
CA ASP A 122 -8.79 -13.36 15.56
C ASP A 122 -8.27 -12.09 14.87
N ILE A 123 -9.13 -11.49 14.03
CA ILE A 123 -8.80 -10.28 13.27
C ILE A 123 -8.36 -9.11 14.17
N ILE A 124 -8.90 -9.02 15.39
CA ILE A 124 -8.53 -7.98 16.36
C ILE A 124 -7.08 -8.16 16.79
N ILE A 125 -6.66 -9.39 17.07
CA ILE A 125 -5.27 -9.70 17.46
C ILE A 125 -4.33 -9.40 16.30
N GLN A 126 -4.72 -9.75 15.07
CA GLN A 126 -3.95 -9.45 13.86
C GLN A 126 -3.75 -7.93 13.67
N MET A 127 -4.82 -7.14 13.82
CA MET A 127 -4.73 -5.67 13.71
C MET A 127 -3.87 -5.08 14.82
N ALA A 128 -4.07 -5.53 16.06
CA ALA A 128 -3.32 -5.05 17.22
C ALA A 128 -1.83 -5.37 17.09
N SER A 129 -1.46 -6.59 16.70
CA SER A 129 -0.05 -6.99 16.54
C SER A 129 0.64 -6.22 15.42
N CYS A 130 -0.05 -5.98 14.29
CA CYS A 130 0.50 -5.19 13.19
C CYS A 130 0.75 -3.74 13.60
N LEU A 131 -0.22 -3.14 14.30
CA LEU A 131 -0.12 -1.77 14.77
C LEU A 131 0.98 -1.63 15.83
N LEU A 132 1.10 -2.57 16.76
CA LEU A 132 2.17 -2.61 17.75
C LEU A 132 3.55 -2.74 17.11
N LEU A 133 3.73 -3.68 16.17
CA LEU A 133 5.02 -3.86 15.50
C LEU A 133 5.40 -2.61 14.67
N GLY A 134 4.45 -2.00 13.98
CA GLY A 134 4.65 -0.75 13.25
C GLY A 134 5.07 0.41 14.15
N LEU A 135 4.39 0.60 15.28
CA LEU A 135 4.74 1.63 16.26
C LEU A 135 6.10 1.38 16.91
N LEU A 136 6.41 0.14 17.27
CA LEU A 136 7.71 -0.23 17.83
C LEU A 136 8.83 0.02 16.82
N GLY A 137 8.63 -0.37 15.56
CA GLY A 137 9.57 -0.08 14.47
C GLY A 137 9.82 1.42 14.30
N PHE A 138 8.76 2.22 14.32
CA PHE A 138 8.86 3.68 14.26
C PHE A 138 9.64 4.27 15.45
N VAL A 139 9.31 3.88 16.68
CA VAL A 139 9.99 4.37 17.89
C VAL A 139 11.45 3.94 17.93
N LEU A 140 11.76 2.68 17.58
CA LEU A 140 13.12 2.16 17.52
C LEU A 140 13.97 2.92 16.50
N PHE A 141 13.41 3.21 15.33
CA PHE A 141 14.12 3.98 14.31
C PHE A 141 14.56 5.34 14.84
N PHE A 142 13.63 6.10 15.43
CA PHE A 142 13.92 7.44 15.96
C PHE A 142 14.81 7.42 17.21
N SER A 143 14.76 6.35 18.01
CA SER A 143 15.62 6.20 19.18
C SER A 143 17.06 5.84 18.81
N LEU A 144 17.26 5.10 17.71
CA LEU A 144 18.58 4.67 17.22
C LEU A 144 19.19 5.65 16.21
N SER A 145 18.38 6.56 15.65
CA SER A 145 18.83 7.59 14.70
C SER A 145 19.28 8.90 15.35
N LYS A 146 19.43 8.93 16.68
CA LYS A 146 20.14 9.99 17.41
C LYS A 146 21.64 9.70 17.42
#